data_AF-A0AAV0IAM5-F1
#
_entry.id   AF-A0AAV0IAM5-F1
#
_cell.length_a   1.000
_cell.length_b   1.000
_cell.length_c   1.000
_cell.angle_alpha   90.00
_cell.angle_beta   90.00
_cell.angle_gamma   90.00
#
_symmetry.space_group_name_H-M   'P 1'
#
loop_
_entity.id
_entity.type
_entity.pdbx_description
1 polymer ?
#
loop_
_entity_poly.entity_id
_entity_poly.type
_entity_poly.pdbx_seq_one_letter_code
_entity_poly.pdbx_strand_id
1 'polypeptide(L)' 'MDTGSDLLWVKCPPCSPCSTSSGATYFYSFNSKTYSLFPCTDDCERCTGTHPSYKNEF' A
#
# COMPACT_ATOMS: atom_id res chain seq x y z
N MET A 1 10.72 11.26 -12.47
CA MET A 1 9.69 12.08 -11.82
C MET A 1 8.71 12.48 -12.89
N ASP A 2 7.44 12.12 -12.73
CA ASP A 2 6.36 12.48 -13.66
C ASP A 2 5.67 13.73 -13.12
N THR A 3 5.64 14.81 -13.90
CA THR A 3 5.00 16.09 -13.53
C THR A 3 3.62 16.26 -14.17
N GLY A 4 3.17 15.30 -14.98
CA GLY A 4 1.84 15.29 -15.60
C GLY A 4 0.78 14.58 -14.76
N SER A 5 1.14 14.10 -13.56
CA SER A 5 0.25 13.41 -12.64
C SER A 5 0.33 13.98 -11.23
N ASP A 6 -0.76 13.84 -10.48
CA ASP A 6 -0.90 14.31 -9.09
C ASP A 6 -0.71 13.18 -8.06
N LEU A 7 -0.33 11.98 -8.50
CA LEU A 7 -0.25 10.79 -7.65
C LEU A 7 1.18 10.26 -7.53
N LEU A 8 1.72 10.30 -6.31
CA LEU A 8 2.89 9.53 -5.94
C LEU A 8 2.47 8.13 -5.47
N TRP A 9 3.02 7.08 -6.08
CA TRP A 9 2.73 5.70 -5.70
C TRP A 9 4.01 4.84 -5.67
N VAL A 10 3.98 3.80 -4.84
CA VAL A 10 5.04 2.79 -4.71
C VAL A 10 4.41 1.40 -4.60
N LYS A 11 5.18 0.35 -4.92
CA LYS A 11 4.70 -1.03 -4.76
C LYS A 11 4.78 -1.45 -3.30
N CYS A 12 3.72 -2.07 -2.78
CA CYS A 12 3.64 -2.60 -1.40
C CYS A 12 3.10 -4.04 -1.43
N PRO A 13 3.52 -4.95 -0.54
CA PRO A 13 2.91 -6.28 -0.40
C PRO A 13 1.61 -6.25 0.44
N PRO A 14 0.73 -7.26 0.28
CA PRO A 14 0.76 -8.29 -0.77
C PRO A 14 0.33 -7.68 -2.11
N CYS A 15 1.01 -8.01 -3.20
CA CYS A 15 0.73 -7.45 -4.52
C CYS A 15 0.46 -8.60 -5.49
N SER A 16 -0.79 -8.74 -5.96
CA SER A 16 -1.17 -9.79 -6.92
C SER A 16 -2.32 -9.30 -7.80
N PRO A 17 -2.19 -9.30 -9.15
CA PRO A 17 -1.03 -9.71 -9.95
C PRO A 17 -0.07 -8.54 -10.18
N CYS A 18 1.10 -8.55 -9.54
CA CYS A 18 2.12 -7.51 -9.75
C CYS A 18 3.35 -8.10 -10.42
N SER A 19 3.89 -7.40 -11.41
CA SER A 19 5.15 -7.80 -12.04
C SER A 19 6.29 -7.78 -11.02
N THR A 20 6.90 -8.96 -10.80
CA THR A 20 8.14 -9.16 -10.06
C THR A 20 9.36 -8.69 -10.85
N SER A 21 9.19 -8.48 -12.16
CA SER A 21 10.24 -8.06 -13.10
C SER A 21 10.36 -6.54 -13.13
N SER A 22 11.04 -5.99 -12.14
CA SER A 22 11.70 -4.67 -12.20
C SER A 22 12.37 -4.46 -10.85
N GLY A 23 13.62 -3.99 -10.84
CA GLY A 23 14.43 -3.74 -9.63
C GLY A 23 13.88 -2.65 -8.68
N ALA A 24 12.56 -2.49 -8.61
CA ALA A 24 11.88 -1.66 -7.65
C ALA A 24 11.73 -2.41 -6.33
N THR A 25 12.35 -1.89 -5.28
CA THR A 25 12.17 -2.36 -3.91
C THR A 25 10.75 -2.13 -3.45
N TYR A 26 10.15 -3.14 -2.79
CA TYR A 26 8.85 -2.98 -2.15
C TYR A 26 8.95 -2.06 -0.94
N PHE A 27 7.96 -1.17 -0.80
CA PHE A 27 7.72 -0.52 0.48
C PHE A 27 6.99 -1.49 1.41
N TYR A 28 7.66 -1.87 2.50
CA TYR A 28 7.11 -2.73 3.54
C TYR A 28 6.60 -1.85 4.69
N SER A 29 5.29 -1.59 4.74
CA SER A 29 4.68 -0.71 5.74
C SER A 29 5.00 -1.12 7.19
N PHE A 30 5.06 -2.42 7.47
CA PHE A 30 5.41 -2.95 8.79
C PHE A 30 6.84 -2.63 9.26
N ASN A 31 7.76 -2.29 8.34
CA ASN A 31 9.12 -1.87 8.68
C ASN A 31 9.23 -0.37 8.96
N SER A 32 8.18 0.42 8.72
CA SER A 32 8.18 1.86 8.92
C SER A 32 7.55 2.23 10.27
N LYS A 33 8.31 2.93 11.11
CA LYS A 33 7.83 3.43 12.42
C LYS A 33 6.85 4.61 12.30
N THR A 34 6.74 5.19 11.11
CA THR A 34 5.91 6.37 10.83
C THR A 34 4.77 6.06 9.86
N TYR A 35 4.65 4.81 9.41
CA TYR A 35 3.52 4.40 8.59
C TYR A 35 2.23 4.43 9.40
N SER A 36 1.17 4.97 8.80
CA SER A 36 -0.19 4.88 9.30
C SER A 36 -1.14 4.67 8.13
N LEU A 37 -2.24 3.97 8.39
CA LEU A 37 -3.33 3.87 7.42
C LEU A 37 -4.04 5.21 7.33
N PHE A 38 -4.49 5.55 6.13
CA PHE A 38 -5.41 6.69 5.97
C PHE A 38 -6.71 6.38 6.73
N PRO A 39 -7.16 7.29 7.61
CA PRO A 39 -8.36 7.05 8.38
C PRO A 39 -9.58 6.99 7.46
N CYS A 40 -10.41 5.96 7.61
CA CYS A 40 -11.68 5.82 6.89
C CYS A 40 -12.76 6.62 7.66
N THR A 41 -12.65 7.94 7.71
CA THR A 41 -13.58 8.74 8.53
C THR A 41 -14.87 9.13 7.81
N ASP A 42 -14.92 9.07 6.49
CA ASP A 42 -16.13 9.32 5.69
C ASP A 42 -16.05 8.47 4.42
N ASP A 43 -17.10 7.68 4.13
CA ASP A 43 -17.45 6.94 2.89
C ASP A 43 -16.40 6.84 1.77
N CYS A 44 -15.17 6.45 2.11
CA CYS A 44 -14.14 6.19 1.13
C CYS A 44 -14.21 4.71 0.83
N GLU A 45 -14.97 4.34 -0.21
CA GLU A 45 -15.01 2.98 -0.77
C GLU A 45 -13.60 2.44 -1.09
N ARG A 46 -12.60 3.33 -1.24
CA ARG A 46 -11.19 2.97 -1.49
C ARG A 46 -10.35 2.75 -0.23
N CYS A 47 -10.87 3.04 0.96
CA CYS A 47 -10.18 2.83 2.23
C CYS A 47 -10.60 1.51 2.90
N THR A 48 -11.25 0.58 2.19
CA THR A 48 -11.48 -0.76 2.72
C THR A 48 -10.14 -1.47 2.89
N GLY A 49 -9.60 -1.38 4.11
CA GLY A 49 -8.37 -2.05 4.56
C GLY A 49 -8.45 -3.58 4.54
N THR A 50 -9.27 -4.18 3.69
CA THR A 50 -9.22 -5.60 3.36
C THR A 50 -8.16 -5.83 2.27
N HIS A 51 -6.90 -5.55 2.61
CA HIS A 51 -5.81 -6.35 2.05
C HIS A 51 -5.80 -7.66 2.86
N PRO A 52 -6.07 -8.83 2.27
CA PRO A 52 -6.31 -10.09 2.98
C PRO A 52 -5.08 -10.73 3.66
N SER A 53 -4.07 -9.94 4.08
CA SER A 53 -2.82 -10.49 4.65
C SER A 53 -2.41 -9.91 6.00
N TYR A 54 -3.24 -9.09 6.65
CA TYR A 54 -3.00 -8.70 8.04
C TYR A 54 -4.06 -9.28 8.97
N LYS A 55 -4.09 -10.61 9.06
CA LYS A 55 -4.63 -11.26 10.25
C LYS A 55 -3.49 -11.36 11.26
N ASN A 56 -3.53 -10.51 12.28
CA ASN A 56 -2.84 -10.78 13.54
C ASN A 56 -3.61 -11.93 14.20
N GLU A 57 -3.18 -13.16 13.94
CA GLU A 57 -3.59 -14.30 14.77
C GLU A 57 -2.63 -14.35 15.96
N PHE A 58 -3.21 -14.20 17.16
CA PHE A 58 -2.60 -14.58 18.44
C PHE A 58 -2.52 -16.10 18.54
#